data_AF-A0A935WI74-F1
#
_entry.id   AF-A0A935WI74-F1
#
_cell.length_a   1.000
_cell.length_b   1.000
_cell.length_c   1.000
_cell.angle_alpha   90.00
_cell.angle_beta   90.00
_cell.angle_gamma   90.00
#
_symmetry.space_group_name_H-M   'P 1'
#
loop_
_entity.id
_entity.type
_entity.pdbx_description
1 polymer ?
#
loop_
_entity_poly.entity_id
_entity_poly.type
_entity_poly.pdbx_seq_one_letter_code
_entity_poly.pdbx_strand_id
1 'polypeptide(L)'
;MPPTQALSDKGWKGVMGPDPALFKMLLFDPRFGLFVTGPLLMLGLLAPLARRRSTFQPATRELTALLLFPALVLLFFSSLSYTQLQYIHGIRYVVPAIPFLLVATLVVLLALPRWLSLSLGILSLALGWGLAMGRLEEQHRSILVGLKSVYLGGLRLPALTTLGRMSAQYAPELGGTISPLPAFLLAGAFLWLVWRVEWPSRRLGDDPPPNRA
;
A
#
# COMPACT_ATOMS: atom_id res chain seq x y z
N MET A 1 24.49 -8.21 4.49
CA MET A 1 24.18 -6.76 4.31
C MET A 1 25.12 -6.20 3.27
N PRO A 2 24.67 -5.43 2.26
CA PRO A 2 25.61 -4.62 1.49
C PRO A 2 26.34 -3.68 2.47
N PRO A 3 27.64 -3.42 2.29
CA PRO A 3 28.41 -2.63 3.24
C PRO A 3 27.85 -1.21 3.28
N THR A 4 27.31 -0.81 4.44
CA THR A 4 26.76 0.53 4.70
C THR A 4 27.77 1.64 4.40
N GLN A 5 29.05 1.36 4.58
CA GLN A 5 30.17 2.24 4.26
C GLN A 5 30.17 2.59 2.76
N ALA A 6 30.08 1.60 1.87
CA ALA A 6 30.12 1.82 0.41
C ALA A 6 28.94 2.63 -0.15
N LEU A 7 27.83 2.74 0.58
CA LEU A 7 26.67 3.58 0.23
C LEU A 7 26.74 4.97 0.88
N SER A 8 27.33 5.08 2.07
CA SER A 8 27.58 6.36 2.73
C SER A 8 28.67 7.15 2.02
N ASP A 9 29.64 6.48 1.41
CA ASP A 9 30.76 7.08 0.69
C ASP A 9 30.36 7.62 -0.69
N LYS A 10 29.13 7.31 -1.17
CA LYS A 10 28.60 7.87 -2.42
C LYS A 10 28.01 9.26 -2.16
N GLY A 11 28.61 10.27 -2.80
CA GLY A 11 28.14 11.65 -2.72
C GLY A 11 28.33 12.26 -1.33
N TRP A 12 27.43 13.19 -0.95
CA TRP A 12 27.46 13.80 0.38
C TRP A 12 26.66 12.94 1.36
N LYS A 13 27.34 12.04 2.07
CA LYS A 13 26.74 11.11 3.03
C LYS A 13 25.58 10.32 2.43
N GLY A 14 25.71 9.77 1.22
CA GLY A 14 24.67 8.99 0.54
C GLY A 14 23.64 9.82 -0.25
N VAL A 15 23.70 11.16 -0.19
CA VAL A 15 22.92 12.05 -1.06
C VAL A 15 23.72 12.34 -2.33
N MET A 16 23.13 12.06 -3.48
CA MET A 16 23.72 12.30 -4.80
C MET A 16 22.69 12.93 -5.74
N GLY A 17 23.06 13.17 -7.00
CA GLY A 17 22.08 13.53 -8.03
C GLY A 17 21.07 12.39 -8.28
N PRO A 18 19.98 12.67 -9.02
CA PRO A 18 19.00 11.64 -9.35
C PRO A 18 19.66 10.52 -10.16
N ASP A 19 19.68 9.31 -9.60
CA ASP A 19 20.23 8.13 -10.26
C ASP A 19 19.12 7.38 -11.01
N PRO A 20 19.21 7.24 -12.35
CA PRO A 20 18.21 6.53 -13.14
C PRO A 20 18.07 5.05 -12.76
N ALA A 21 19.14 4.41 -12.26
CA ALA A 21 19.09 3.04 -11.80
C ALA A 21 18.25 2.93 -10.52
N LEU A 22 18.45 3.83 -9.56
CA LEU A 22 17.63 3.94 -8.35
C LEU A 22 16.17 4.25 -8.67
N PHE A 23 15.93 5.19 -9.58
CA PHE A 23 14.58 5.52 -10.03
C PHE A 23 13.86 4.30 -10.62
N LYS A 24 14.52 3.55 -11.51
CA LYS A 24 13.96 2.32 -12.09
C LYS A 24 13.71 1.26 -11.02
N MET A 25 14.61 1.13 -10.05
CA MET A 25 14.48 0.21 -8.93
C MET A 25 13.25 0.57 -8.05
N LEU A 26 13.06 1.85 -7.71
CA LEU A 26 11.89 2.31 -6.95
C LEU A 26 10.56 2.04 -7.67
N LEU A 27 10.55 2.01 -9.00
CA LEU A 27 9.35 1.72 -9.79
C LEU A 27 9.10 0.22 -9.98
N PHE A 28 10.11 -0.54 -10.38
CA PHE A 28 9.95 -1.88 -10.97
C PHE A 28 10.75 -2.98 -10.29
N ASP A 29 11.48 -2.70 -9.22
CA ASP A 29 12.21 -3.76 -8.54
C ASP A 29 11.23 -4.83 -8.00
N PRO A 30 11.49 -6.12 -8.24
CA PRO A 30 10.57 -7.21 -7.88
C PRO A 30 10.35 -7.39 -6.37
N ARG A 31 11.04 -6.59 -5.55
CA ARG A 31 11.13 -6.72 -4.11
C ARG A 31 10.32 -5.64 -3.40
N PHE A 32 10.39 -4.40 -3.87
CA PHE A 32 9.68 -3.25 -3.29
C PHE A 32 9.24 -2.20 -4.31
N GLY A 33 9.38 -2.46 -5.61
CA GLY A 33 8.99 -1.51 -6.66
C GLY A 33 7.52 -1.12 -6.54
N LEU A 34 7.23 0.17 -6.67
CA LEU A 34 5.89 0.74 -6.52
C LEU A 34 4.86 0.03 -7.42
N PHE A 35 5.21 -0.23 -8.67
CA PHE A 35 4.31 -0.85 -9.63
C PHE A 35 4.31 -2.38 -9.58
N VAL A 36 5.31 -2.98 -8.95
CA VAL A 36 5.28 -4.43 -8.67
C VAL A 36 4.36 -4.71 -7.48
N THR A 37 4.40 -3.84 -6.48
CA THR A 37 3.64 -3.97 -5.23
C THR A 37 2.20 -3.50 -5.38
N GLY A 38 1.98 -2.42 -6.14
CA GLY A 38 0.67 -1.88 -6.50
C GLY A 38 0.53 -1.71 -8.00
N PRO A 39 0.40 -2.79 -8.80
CA PRO A 39 0.27 -2.69 -10.26
C PRO A 39 -0.96 -1.86 -10.69
N LEU A 40 -2.00 -1.84 -9.87
CA LEU A 40 -3.17 -1.00 -10.09
C LEU A 40 -2.82 0.50 -10.20
N LEU A 41 -1.80 0.95 -9.47
CA LEU A 41 -1.36 2.36 -9.47
C LEU A 41 -0.76 2.79 -10.81
N MET A 42 -0.32 1.85 -11.67
CA MET A 42 0.12 2.17 -13.04
C MET A 42 -1.01 2.79 -13.85
N LEU A 43 -2.27 2.42 -13.57
CA LEU A 43 -3.41 2.99 -14.27
C LEU A 43 -3.53 4.49 -14.06
N GLY A 44 -3.11 5.01 -12.90
CA GLY A 44 -3.10 6.45 -12.64
C GLY A 44 -2.34 7.27 -13.69
N LEU A 45 -1.33 6.70 -14.34
CA LEU A 45 -0.59 7.35 -15.43
C LEU A 45 -1.46 7.59 -16.68
N LEU A 46 -2.53 6.81 -16.85
CA LEU A 46 -3.50 6.95 -17.94
C LEU A 46 -4.64 7.92 -17.60
N ALA A 47 -4.64 8.51 -16.40
CA ALA A 47 -5.70 9.43 -15.96
C ALA A 47 -5.94 10.62 -16.90
N PRO A 48 -4.92 11.27 -17.51
CA PRO A 48 -5.15 12.38 -18.45
C PRO A 48 -5.98 11.96 -19.68
N LEU A 49 -5.81 10.72 -20.14
CA LEU A 49 -6.51 10.15 -21.29
C LEU A 49 -7.93 9.73 -20.89
N ALA A 50 -8.08 9.11 -19.71
CA ALA A 50 -9.35 8.60 -19.21
C ALA A 50 -10.29 9.71 -18.69
N ARG A 51 -9.77 10.89 -18.34
CA ARG A 51 -10.52 12.00 -17.74
C ARG A 51 -11.81 12.33 -18.49
N ARG A 52 -11.77 12.33 -19.83
CA ARG A 52 -12.93 12.69 -20.66
C ARG A 52 -14.09 11.69 -20.59
N ARG A 53 -13.82 10.45 -20.18
CA ARG A 53 -14.79 9.35 -20.10
C ARG A 53 -15.21 9.03 -18.67
N SER A 54 -14.49 9.55 -17.69
CA SER A 54 -14.78 9.35 -16.27
C SER A 54 -15.96 10.22 -15.81
N THR A 55 -16.75 9.70 -14.88
CA THR A 55 -17.75 10.47 -14.14
C THR A 55 -17.12 11.45 -13.14
N PHE A 56 -15.92 11.13 -12.64
CA PHE A 56 -15.11 12.02 -11.80
C PHE A 56 -14.03 12.72 -12.65
N GLN A 57 -14.14 14.04 -12.76
CA GLN A 57 -13.30 14.86 -13.65
C GLN A 57 -12.57 15.95 -12.86
N PRO A 58 -11.41 15.64 -12.23
CA PRO A 58 -10.61 16.66 -11.56
C PRO A 58 -10.14 17.72 -12.57
N ALA A 59 -9.96 18.95 -12.09
CA ALA A 59 -9.46 20.02 -12.94
C ALA A 59 -8.06 19.66 -13.48
N THR A 60 -7.68 20.19 -14.67
CA THR A 60 -6.36 19.87 -15.26
C THR A 60 -5.22 20.15 -14.28
N ARG A 61 -5.29 21.25 -13.53
CA ARG A 61 -4.27 21.63 -12.55
C ARG A 61 -4.18 20.64 -11.38
N GLU A 62 -5.33 20.18 -10.89
CA GLU A 62 -5.41 19.17 -9.82
C GLU A 62 -4.83 17.84 -10.30
N LEU A 63 -5.21 17.38 -11.50
CA LEU A 63 -4.68 16.15 -12.06
C LEU A 63 -3.17 16.23 -12.28
N THR A 64 -2.68 17.37 -12.77
CA THR A 64 -1.24 17.62 -12.88
C THR A 64 -0.57 17.56 -11.51
N ALA A 65 -1.15 18.15 -10.45
CA ALA A 65 -0.60 18.06 -9.10
C ALA A 65 -0.59 16.62 -8.57
N LEU A 66 -1.67 15.85 -8.81
CA LEU A 66 -1.78 14.43 -8.44
C LEU A 66 -0.71 13.55 -9.10
N LEU A 67 -0.26 13.90 -10.31
CA LEU A 67 0.79 13.16 -11.03
C LEU A 67 2.20 13.72 -10.77
N LEU A 68 2.32 15.02 -10.59
CA LEU A 68 3.60 15.69 -10.36
C LEU A 68 4.14 15.36 -8.97
N PHE A 69 3.29 15.36 -7.94
CA PHE A 69 3.71 15.03 -6.58
C PHE A 69 4.40 13.65 -6.46
N PRO A 70 3.80 12.53 -6.91
CA PRO A 70 4.45 11.23 -6.84
C PRO A 70 5.72 11.17 -7.71
N ALA A 71 5.75 11.86 -8.86
CA ALA A 71 6.95 11.96 -9.69
C ALA A 71 8.10 12.68 -8.97
N LEU A 72 7.82 13.79 -8.27
CA LEU A 72 8.81 14.51 -7.47
C LEU A 72 9.30 13.69 -6.28
N VAL A 73 8.41 12.97 -5.60
CA VAL A 73 8.77 12.05 -4.51
C VAL A 73 9.73 10.98 -5.02
N LEU A 74 9.41 10.33 -6.13
CA LEU A 74 10.28 9.31 -6.73
C LEU A 74 11.63 9.89 -7.19
N LEU A 75 11.62 11.08 -7.80
CA LEU A 75 12.83 11.77 -8.22
C LEU A 75 13.71 12.11 -7.00
N PHE A 76 13.13 12.64 -5.93
CA PHE A 76 13.85 12.94 -4.69
C PHE A 76 14.46 11.69 -4.07
N PHE A 77 13.71 10.59 -3.95
CA PHE A 77 14.24 9.35 -3.39
C PHE A 77 15.24 8.65 -4.32
N SER A 78 15.19 8.89 -5.63
CA SER A 78 16.23 8.43 -6.56
C SER A 78 17.60 9.09 -6.33
N SER A 79 17.64 10.20 -5.59
CA SER A 79 18.86 10.90 -5.19
C SER A 79 19.44 10.36 -3.85
N LEU A 80 18.75 9.43 -3.19
CA LEU A 80 19.10 8.92 -1.86
C LEU A 80 19.56 7.46 -1.93
N SER A 81 20.87 7.23 -1.77
CA SER A 81 21.47 5.89 -1.83
C SER A 81 20.99 4.96 -0.70
N TYR A 82 20.55 5.50 0.44
CA TYR A 82 20.02 4.72 1.57
C TYR A 82 18.72 3.98 1.24
N THR A 83 18.02 4.37 0.18
CA THR A 83 16.82 3.66 -0.28
C THR A 83 17.12 2.19 -0.62
N GLN A 84 18.37 1.85 -0.96
CA GLN A 84 18.81 0.47 -1.22
C GLN A 84 19.02 -0.36 0.06
N LEU A 85 19.31 0.29 1.20
CA LEU A 85 19.72 -0.40 2.43
C LEU A 85 18.54 -1.03 3.18
N GLN A 86 17.39 -0.37 3.15
CA GLN A 86 16.24 -0.81 3.92
C GLN A 86 15.22 -1.47 3.00
N TYR A 87 15.44 -2.75 2.71
CA TYR A 87 14.56 -3.56 1.88
C TYR A 87 13.09 -3.59 2.37
N ILE A 88 12.91 -3.54 3.69
CA ILE A 88 11.59 -3.48 4.35
C ILE A 88 11.03 -2.04 4.38
N HIS A 89 11.83 -1.02 4.04
CA HIS A 89 11.45 0.41 4.09
C HIS A 89 11.58 1.16 2.75
N GLY A 90 12.07 0.54 1.68
CA GLY A 90 12.11 1.14 0.34
C GLY A 90 10.74 1.66 -0.10
N ILE A 91 9.69 0.87 0.16
CA ILE A 91 8.30 1.29 -0.03
C ILE A 91 7.90 2.45 0.87
N ARG A 92 8.38 2.50 2.12
CA ARG A 92 7.96 3.52 3.11
C ARG A 92 8.30 4.93 2.63
N TYR A 93 9.38 5.07 1.88
CA TYR A 93 9.75 6.33 1.25
C TYR A 93 8.77 6.75 0.14
N VAL A 94 8.19 5.78 -0.56
CA VAL A 94 7.23 6.01 -1.65
C VAL A 94 5.78 6.03 -1.15
N VAL A 95 5.49 5.62 0.10
CA VAL A 95 4.14 5.64 0.69
C VAL A 95 3.42 6.99 0.51
N PRO A 96 4.05 8.15 0.70
CA PRO A 96 3.40 9.44 0.47
C PRO A 96 2.90 9.65 -0.97
N ALA A 97 3.49 8.97 -1.96
CA ALA A 97 3.06 9.04 -3.37
C ALA A 97 1.77 8.26 -3.63
N ILE A 98 1.46 7.24 -2.81
CA ILE A 98 0.36 6.30 -3.04
C ILE A 98 -1.01 6.99 -3.06
N PRO A 99 -1.39 7.86 -2.09
CA PRO A 99 -2.71 8.51 -2.10
C PRO A 99 -2.96 9.32 -3.37
N PHE A 100 -1.95 10.05 -3.86
CA PHE A 100 -2.07 10.88 -5.06
C PHE A 100 -2.25 10.03 -6.32
N LEU A 101 -1.45 8.97 -6.45
CA LEU A 101 -1.60 8.00 -7.53
C LEU A 101 -2.92 7.22 -7.45
N LEU A 102 -3.42 6.94 -6.25
CA LEU A 102 -4.69 6.27 -6.04
C LEU A 102 -5.84 7.13 -6.55
N VAL A 103 -5.86 8.43 -6.25
CA VAL A 103 -6.89 9.35 -6.78
C VAL A 103 -6.82 9.42 -8.31
N ALA A 104 -5.62 9.51 -8.89
CA ALA A 104 -5.46 9.45 -10.35
C ALA A 104 -5.94 8.10 -10.93
N THR A 105 -5.66 7.00 -10.24
CA THR A 105 -6.09 5.65 -10.63
C THR A 105 -7.61 5.52 -10.60
N LEU A 106 -8.29 6.14 -9.63
CA LEU A 106 -9.75 6.16 -9.55
C LEU A 106 -10.39 6.83 -10.77
N VAL A 107 -9.80 7.89 -11.32
CA VAL A 107 -10.27 8.52 -12.58
C VAL A 107 -10.31 7.48 -13.71
N VAL A 108 -9.30 6.59 -13.79
CA VAL A 108 -9.26 5.54 -14.82
C VAL A 108 -10.24 4.42 -14.51
N LEU A 109 -10.32 3.96 -13.27
CA LEU A 109 -11.23 2.89 -12.86
C LEU A 109 -12.71 3.26 -13.04
N LEU A 110 -13.07 4.54 -12.86
CA LEU A 110 -14.42 5.05 -13.07
C LEU A 110 -14.76 5.25 -14.56
N ALA A 111 -13.75 5.34 -15.43
CA ALA A 111 -13.94 5.37 -16.88
C ALA A 111 -14.06 3.95 -17.51
N LEU A 112 -13.70 2.90 -16.78
CA LEU A 112 -13.78 1.51 -17.22
C LEU A 112 -15.18 0.91 -16.96
N PRO A 113 -15.59 -0.11 -17.74
CA PRO A 113 -16.80 -0.85 -17.43
C PRO A 113 -16.67 -1.54 -16.06
N ARG A 114 -17.80 -1.63 -15.34
CA ARG A 114 -17.85 -2.09 -13.93
C ARG A 114 -17.14 -3.42 -13.70
N TRP A 115 -17.27 -4.37 -14.61
CA TRP A 115 -16.66 -5.69 -14.48
C TRP A 115 -15.13 -5.64 -14.52
N LEU A 116 -14.52 -4.82 -15.39
CA LEU A 116 -13.06 -4.64 -15.42
C LEU A 116 -12.57 -3.99 -14.15
N SER A 117 -13.24 -2.92 -13.72
CA SER A 117 -12.90 -2.19 -12.49
C SER A 117 -12.96 -3.12 -11.27
N LEU A 118 -14.00 -3.94 -11.18
CA LEU A 118 -14.19 -4.91 -10.09
C LEU A 118 -13.13 -6.03 -10.14
N SER A 119 -12.85 -6.59 -11.31
CA SER A 119 -11.78 -7.60 -11.47
C SER A 119 -10.40 -7.06 -11.06
N LEU A 120 -10.07 -5.84 -11.48
CA LEU A 120 -8.83 -5.17 -11.11
C LEU A 120 -8.77 -4.85 -9.61
N GLY A 121 -9.89 -4.44 -9.03
CA GLY A 121 -10.02 -4.22 -7.59
C GLY A 121 -9.81 -5.49 -6.78
N ILE A 122 -10.45 -6.60 -7.17
CA ILE A 122 -10.27 -7.91 -6.52
C ILE A 122 -8.83 -8.37 -6.64
N LEU A 123 -8.22 -8.25 -7.83
CA LEU A 123 -6.83 -8.63 -8.04
C LEU A 123 -5.88 -7.79 -7.17
N SER A 124 -6.09 -6.48 -7.11
CA SER A 124 -5.30 -5.58 -6.27
C SER A 124 -5.47 -5.89 -4.79
N LEU A 125 -6.68 -6.23 -4.35
CA LEU A 125 -6.96 -6.65 -2.98
C LEU A 125 -6.23 -7.96 -2.65
N ALA A 126 -6.28 -8.95 -3.54
CA ALA A 126 -5.57 -10.21 -3.38
C ALA A 126 -4.04 -10.00 -3.30
N LEU A 127 -3.48 -9.14 -4.14
CA LEU A 127 -2.05 -8.81 -4.08
C LEU A 127 -1.70 -8.09 -2.77
N GLY A 128 -2.45 -7.05 -2.41
CA GLY A 128 -2.25 -6.28 -1.19
C GLY A 128 -2.38 -7.14 0.07
N TRP A 129 -3.33 -8.08 0.08
CA TRP A 129 -3.50 -9.05 1.16
C TRP A 129 -2.27 -9.95 1.32
N GLY A 130 -1.79 -10.54 0.23
CA GLY A 130 -0.62 -11.41 0.29
C GLY A 130 0.64 -10.66 0.73
N LEU A 131 0.79 -9.41 0.33
CA LEU A 131 1.87 -8.53 0.78
C LEU A 131 1.75 -8.15 2.27
N ALA A 132 0.54 -7.93 2.77
CA ALA A 132 0.30 -7.60 4.19
C ALA A 132 0.55 -8.79 5.12
N MET A 133 0.28 -10.01 4.66
CA MET A 133 0.43 -11.23 5.46
C MET A 133 1.85 -11.82 5.40
N GLY A 134 2.61 -11.52 4.34
CA GLY A 134 3.99 -11.95 4.20
C GLY A 134 4.97 -10.98 4.87
N ARG A 135 5.66 -11.40 5.93
CA ARG A 135 6.90 -10.74 6.32
C ARG A 135 8.01 -11.18 5.38
N LEU A 136 8.34 -10.33 4.41
CA LEU A 136 9.51 -10.47 3.54
C LEU A 136 10.79 -10.14 4.35
N GLU A 137 11.08 -10.92 5.40
CA GLU A 137 12.27 -10.73 6.26
C GLU A 137 13.57 -11.17 5.56
N GLU A 138 13.49 -11.95 4.47
CA GLU A 138 14.67 -12.42 3.75
C GLU A 138 14.98 -11.58 2.50
N GLN A 139 16.19 -11.01 2.50
CA GLN A 139 16.82 -10.06 1.57
C GLN A 139 16.82 -10.44 0.07
N HIS A 140 16.26 -11.60 -0.31
CA HIS A 140 16.30 -12.15 -1.68
C HIS A 140 14.96 -12.70 -2.18
N ARG A 141 13.90 -12.71 -1.37
CA ARG A 141 12.60 -13.24 -1.84
C ARG A 141 11.86 -12.19 -2.66
N SER A 142 11.52 -12.56 -3.89
CA SER A 142 10.59 -11.81 -4.74
C SER A 142 9.20 -11.78 -4.10
N ILE A 143 8.43 -10.73 -4.37
CA ILE A 143 7.01 -10.62 -4.00
C ILE A 143 6.22 -11.87 -4.39
N LEU A 144 6.52 -12.46 -5.55
CA LEU A 144 5.85 -13.66 -6.04
C LEU A 144 6.04 -14.87 -5.10
N VAL A 145 7.22 -14.99 -4.49
CA VAL A 145 7.50 -16.06 -3.51
C VAL A 145 6.70 -15.82 -2.24
N GLY A 146 6.59 -14.55 -1.81
CA GLY A 146 5.70 -14.15 -0.72
C GLY A 146 4.25 -14.56 -1.00
N LEU A 147 3.71 -14.18 -2.15
CA LEU A 147 2.35 -14.55 -2.58
C LEU A 147 2.14 -16.06 -2.59
N LYS A 148 3.06 -16.82 -3.20
CA LYS A 148 3.00 -18.30 -3.19
C LYS A 148 2.96 -18.85 -1.76
N SER A 149 3.78 -18.32 -0.86
CA SER A 149 3.81 -18.79 0.53
C SER A 149 2.51 -18.50 1.28
N VAL A 150 1.81 -17.40 0.99
CA VAL A 150 0.53 -17.06 1.63
C VAL A 150 -0.62 -17.88 1.03
N TYR A 151 -0.68 -17.99 -0.30
CA TYR A 151 -1.79 -18.67 -0.97
C TYR A 151 -1.68 -20.20 -0.91
N LEU A 152 -0.48 -20.77 -0.94
CA LEU A 152 -0.26 -22.21 -0.84
C LEU A 152 0.00 -22.67 0.60
N GLY A 153 0.59 -21.82 1.44
CA GLY A 153 0.96 -22.14 2.82
C GLY A 153 -0.11 -21.82 3.86
N GLY A 154 -1.30 -21.42 3.42
CA GLY A 154 -2.45 -21.10 4.26
C GLY A 154 -2.47 -19.67 4.81
N LEU A 155 -3.60 -19.29 5.42
CA LEU A 155 -3.79 -17.98 6.04
C LEU A 155 -2.78 -17.79 7.19
N ARG A 156 -2.03 -16.69 7.16
CA ARG A 156 -1.08 -16.32 8.20
C ARG A 156 -1.39 -14.90 8.66
N LEU A 157 -1.46 -14.68 9.97
CA LEU A 157 -1.52 -13.35 10.54
C LEU A 157 -0.18 -13.08 11.25
N PRO A 158 0.63 -12.10 10.79
CA PRO A 158 1.92 -11.80 11.41
C PRO A 158 1.83 -11.57 12.93
N ALA A 159 0.74 -10.96 13.39
CA ALA A 159 0.45 -10.78 14.81
C ALA A 159 0.32 -12.13 15.56
N LEU A 160 -0.42 -13.09 15.01
CA LEU A 160 -0.56 -14.43 15.60
C LEU A 160 0.74 -15.21 15.55
N THR A 161 1.54 -15.07 14.49
CA THR A 161 2.87 -15.70 14.47
C THR A 161 3.80 -15.13 15.53
N THR A 162 3.66 -13.83 15.84
CA THR A 162 4.44 -13.19 16.91
C THR A 162 3.94 -13.66 18.27
N LEU A 163 2.62 -13.67 18.49
CA LEU A 163 2.01 -14.19 19.71
C LEU A 163 2.35 -15.66 19.96
N GLY A 164 2.32 -16.51 18.93
CA GLY A 164 2.71 -17.92 19.05
C GLY A 164 4.20 -18.11 19.36
N ARG A 165 5.07 -17.21 18.87
CA ARG A 165 6.50 -17.22 19.27
C ARG A 165 6.71 -16.75 20.70
N MET A 166 5.90 -15.80 21.18
CA MET A 166 5.96 -15.31 22.55
C MET A 166 5.26 -16.26 23.54
N SER A 167 4.23 -16.99 23.13
CA SER A 167 3.47 -17.90 24.00
C SER A 167 4.35 -19.02 24.54
N ALA A 168 5.37 -19.45 23.79
CA ALA A 168 6.37 -20.42 24.26
C ALA A 168 7.04 -20.00 25.58
N GLN A 169 7.16 -18.69 25.85
CA GLN A 169 7.78 -18.16 27.07
C GLN A 169 6.76 -17.93 28.21
N TYR A 170 5.50 -17.59 27.90
CA TYR A 170 4.51 -17.16 28.89
C TYR A 170 3.41 -18.19 29.18
N ALA A 171 3.10 -19.06 28.22
CA ALA A 171 2.04 -20.05 28.30
C ALA A 171 2.41 -21.25 27.40
N PRO A 172 3.36 -22.11 27.84
CA PRO A 172 3.89 -23.20 27.01
C PRO A 172 2.81 -24.22 26.59
N GLU A 173 1.71 -24.31 27.34
CA GLU A 173 0.53 -25.12 27.00
C GLU A 173 -0.20 -24.63 25.73
N LEU A 174 -0.05 -23.34 25.40
CA LEU A 174 -0.54 -22.74 24.14
C LEU A 174 0.54 -22.77 23.04
N GLY A 175 1.61 -23.55 23.23
CA GLY A 175 2.68 -23.75 22.26
C GLY A 175 2.17 -24.52 21.04
N GLY A 176 1.76 -23.79 20.00
CA GLY A 176 1.25 -24.39 18.77
C GLY A 176 0.93 -23.37 17.69
N THR A 177 0.56 -23.86 16.50
CA THR A 177 0.07 -23.01 15.41
C THR A 177 -1.34 -22.53 15.76
N ILE A 178 -1.44 -21.31 16.28
CA ILE A 178 -2.74 -20.66 16.56
C ILE A 178 -3.46 -20.46 15.24
N SER A 179 -4.64 -21.06 15.09
CA SER A 179 -5.48 -20.87 13.90
C SER A 179 -5.89 -19.39 13.77
N PRO A 180 -5.81 -18.79 12.57
CA PRO A 180 -6.24 -17.41 12.35
C PRO A 180 -7.76 -17.22 12.25
N LEU A 181 -8.52 -18.32 12.11
CA LEU A 181 -9.97 -18.27 11.89
C LEU A 181 -10.74 -17.55 13.02
N PRO A 182 -10.46 -17.78 14.32
CA PRO A 182 -11.16 -17.08 15.39
C PRO A 182 -10.92 -15.56 15.34
N ALA A 183 -9.71 -15.13 14.99
CA ALA A 183 -9.41 -13.70 14.86
C ALA A 183 -10.20 -13.07 13.70
N PHE A 184 -10.34 -13.77 12.57
CA PHE A 184 -11.17 -13.31 11.46
C PHE A 184 -12.66 -13.27 11.81
N LEU A 185 -13.17 -14.27 12.53
CA LEU A 185 -14.56 -14.27 13.00
C LEU A 185 -14.83 -13.10 13.94
N LEU A 186 -13.94 -12.84 14.90
CA LEU A 186 -14.05 -11.70 15.82
C LEU A 186 -13.97 -10.36 15.07
N ALA A 187 -13.04 -10.21 14.13
CA ALA A 187 -12.92 -9.00 13.31
C ALA A 187 -14.17 -8.77 12.44
N GLY A 188 -14.69 -9.84 11.83
CA GLY A 188 -15.92 -9.79 11.03
C GLY A 188 -17.15 -9.42 11.87
N ALA A 189 -17.30 -10.04 13.05
CA ALA A 189 -18.37 -9.73 13.99
C ALA A 189 -18.29 -8.28 14.48
N PHE A 190 -17.08 -7.79 14.76
CA PHE A 190 -16.84 -6.40 15.15
C PHE A 190 -17.23 -5.42 14.02
N LEU A 191 -16.78 -5.67 12.79
CA LEU A 191 -17.15 -4.85 11.62
C LEU A 191 -18.65 -4.85 11.37
N TRP A 192 -19.29 -6.02 11.48
CA TRP A 192 -20.74 -6.15 11.36
C TRP A 192 -21.46 -5.34 12.44
N LEU A 193 -20.98 -5.35 13.68
CA LEU A 193 -21.54 -4.57 14.78
C LEU A 193 -21.37 -3.06 14.53
N VAL A 194 -20.19 -2.61 14.11
CA VAL A 194 -19.94 -1.20 13.76
C VAL A 194 -20.87 -0.72 12.66
N TRP A 195 -21.14 -1.56 11.65
CA TRP A 195 -22.05 -1.20 10.55
C TRP A 195 -23.53 -1.26 10.92
N ARG A 196 -23.92 -2.14 11.84
CA ARG A 196 -25.31 -2.29 12.27
C ARG A 196 -25.73 -1.27 13.32
N VAL A 197 -24.79 -0.84 14.16
CA VAL A 197 -25.03 0.20 15.14
C VAL A 197 -25.10 1.53 14.39
N GLU A 198 -26.33 1.99 14.13
CA GLU A 198 -26.57 3.36 13.70
C GLU A 198 -26.07 4.30 14.79
N TRP A 199 -24.87 4.84 14.61
CA TRP A 199 -24.31 5.80 15.55
C TRP A 199 -25.25 7.02 15.62
N PRO A 200 -25.73 7.43 16.82
CA PRO A 200 -26.67 8.55 16.99
C PRO A 200 -26.17 9.91 16.51
N SER A 201 -24.95 10.01 15.97
CA SER A 201 -24.27 11.27 15.61
C SER A 201 -24.81 11.96 14.35
N ARG A 202 -25.93 11.49 13.77
CA ARG A 202 -26.57 12.07 12.59
C ARG A 202 -27.60 13.17 12.86
N ARG A 203 -27.42 13.95 13.95
CA ARG A 203 -28.22 15.16 14.25
C ARG A 203 -27.37 16.32 14.75
N LEU A 204 -26.28 16.66 14.06
CA LEU A 204 -25.48 17.85 14.36
C LEU A 204 -25.64 18.96 13.30
N GLY A 205 -26.75 18.98 12.57
CA GLY A 205 -26.98 19.95 11.49
C GLY A 205 -28.44 20.28 11.17
N ASP A 206 -29.41 19.81 11.97
CA ASP A 206 -30.84 20.13 11.79
C ASP A 206 -31.30 21.33 12.62
N ASP A 207 -30.38 22.15 13.14
CA ASP A 207 -30.80 23.43 13.73
C ASP A 207 -31.31 24.32 12.59
N PRO A 208 -32.60 24.71 12.59
CA PRO A 208 -33.11 25.63 11.60
C PRO A 208 -32.32 26.95 11.70
N PRO A 209 -32.03 27.60 10.55
CA PRO A 209 -31.30 28.87 10.59
C PRO A 209 -32.04 29.85 11.51
N PRO A 210 -31.31 30.61 12.35
CA PRO A 210 -31.94 31.60 13.22
C PRO A 210 -32.74 32.57 12.35
N ASN A 211 -34.03 32.63 12.63
CA ASN A 211 -34.98 33.49 11.94
C ASN A 211 -34.49 34.94 12.08
N ARG A 212 -34.00 35.52 10.98
CA ARG A 212 -33.60 36.94 10.97
C ARG A 212 -34.88 37.76 10.88
N ALA A 213 -35.31 38.29 12.04
CA ALA A 213 -36.32 39.34 12.15
C ALA A 213 -35.75 40.69 11.69
#